data_AF-A0A2K3L1S1-F1
#
_entry.id   AF-A0A2K3L1S1-F1
#
_cell.length_a   1.000
_cell.length_b   1.000
_cell.length_c   1.000
_cell.angle_alpha   90.00
_cell.angle_beta   90.00
_cell.angle_gamma   90.00
#
_symmetry.space_group_name_H-M   'P 1'
#
loop_
_entity.id
_entity.type
_entity.pdbx_description
1 polymer ?
#
loop_
_entity_poly.entity_id
_entity_poly.type
_entity_poly.pdbx_seq_one_letter_code
_entity_poly.pdbx_strand_id
1 'polypeptide(L)' 'MVFDGEAAASLVKELRLSFNSGKTRSYEWRISQLKAFLKMVVEQEDQIVEALRSDLAKPPLETVVYE' A
#
# COMPACT_ATOMS: atom_id res chain seq x y z
N MET A 1 -4.65 -18.05 -1.32
CA MET A 1 -5.14 -17.92 0.07
C MET A 1 -6.22 -16.85 0.07
N VAL A 2 -7.41 -17.14 0.60
CA VAL A 2 -8.48 -16.14 0.70
C VAL A 2 -8.28 -15.40 2.02
N PHE A 3 -8.21 -14.08 1.98
CA PHE A 3 -8.23 -13.24 3.17
C PHE A 3 -9.66 -13.24 3.72
N ASP A 4 -9.87 -13.86 4.88
CA ASP A 4 -11.20 -14.06 5.48
C ASP A 4 -11.46 -13.10 6.66
N GLY A 5 -12.62 -13.25 7.31
CA GLY A 5 -13.04 -12.38 8.40
C GLY A 5 -12.17 -12.47 9.65
N GLU A 6 -11.60 -13.64 9.95
CA GLU A 6 -10.73 -13.83 11.11
C GLU A 6 -9.35 -13.21 10.87
N ALA A 7 -8.81 -13.40 9.67
CA ALA A 7 -7.58 -12.73 9.22
C ALA A 7 -7.74 -11.20 9.24
N ALA A 8 -8.88 -10.68 8.77
CA ALA A 8 -9.18 -9.26 8.81
C ALA A 8 -9.25 -8.70 10.24
N ALA A 9 -9.93 -9.40 11.15
CA ALA A 9 -10.05 -8.97 12.54
C ALA A 9 -8.68 -8.91 13.25
N SER A 10 -7.82 -9.91 12.99
CA SER A 10 -6.46 -9.98 13.53
C SER A 10 -5.59 -8.83 13.01
N LEU A 11 -5.60 -8.57 11.70
CA LEU A 11 -4.90 -7.44 11.10
C LEU A 11 -5.34 -6.09 11.71
N VAL A 12 -6.64 -5.86 11.83
CA VAL A 12 -7.18 -4.61 12.40
C VAL A 12 -6.75 -4.44 13.87
N LYS A 13 -6.71 -5.53 14.65
CA LYS A 13 -6.24 -5.48 16.04
C LYS A 13 -4.78 -5.01 16.12
N GLU A 14 -3.91 -5.53 15.27
CA GLU A 14 -2.50 -5.14 15.22
C GLU A 14 -2.29 -3.69 14.79
N LEU A 15 -3.04 -3.23 13.78
CA LEU A 15 -3.00 -1.84 13.32
C LEU A 15 -3.44 -0.88 14.44
N ARG A 16 -4.49 -1.22 15.19
CA ARG A 16 -4.93 -0.42 16.36
C ARG A 16 -3.87 -0.36 17.45
N LEU A 17 -3.20 -1.47 17.75
CA LEU A 17 -2.09 -1.48 18.72
C LEU A 17 -0.94 -0.58 18.27
N SER A 18 -0.55 -0.66 16.99
CA SER A 18 0.50 0.19 16.42
C SER A 18 0.15 1.67 16.49
N PHE A 19 -1.09 2.04 16.16
CA PHE A 19 -1.56 3.42 16.26
C PHE A 19 -1.59 3.91 17.71
N ASN A 20 -2.21 3.14 18.61
CA ASN A 20 -2.37 3.49 20.03
C ASN A 20 -1.04 3.58 20.77
N SER A 21 0.01 2.89 20.30
CA SER A 21 1.37 3.03 20.84
C SER A 21 1.97 4.43 20.63
N GLY A 22 1.38 5.27 19.77
CA GLY A 22 1.89 6.59 19.41
C GLY A 22 3.02 6.56 18.38
N LYS A 23 3.47 5.37 17.94
CA LYS A 23 4.53 5.20 16.92
C LYS A 23 4.30 6.02 15.65
N THR A 24 3.04 6.14 15.23
CA THR A 24 2.66 6.84 14.00
C THR A 24 2.54 8.37 14.14
N ARG A 25 2.69 8.92 15.35
CA ARG A 25 2.45 10.36 15.62
C ARG A 25 3.58 11.26 15.17
N SER A 26 4.84 10.80 15.26
CA SER A 26 5.98 11.69 15.01
C SER A 26 6.01 12.14 13.55
N TYR A 27 6.51 13.35 13.33
CA TYR A 27 6.65 13.89 11.98
C TYR A 27 7.65 13.07 11.16
N GLU A 28 8.76 12.67 11.80
CA GLU A 28 9.83 11.88 11.21
C GLU A 28 9.33 10.51 10.76
N TRP A 29 8.49 9.85 11.58
CA TRP A 29 7.90 8.58 11.21
C TRP A 29 7.02 8.76 9.95
N ARG A 30 6.11 9.74 9.96
CA ARG A 30 5.22 10.00 8.81
C ARG A 30 6.01 10.28 7.52
N ILE A 31 7.04 11.13 7.59
CA ILE A 31 7.89 11.42 6.43
C ILE A 31 8.65 10.17 5.96
N SER A 32 9.18 9.36 6.87
CA SER A 32 9.86 8.12 6.50
C SER A 32 8.94 7.15 5.75
N GLN A 33 7.68 7.02 6.19
CA GLN A 33 6.71 6.15 5.52
C GLN A 33 6.33 6.66 4.13
N LEU A 34 6.13 7.98 3.98
CA LEU A 34 5.83 8.58 2.67
C LEU A 34 6.98 8.39 1.68
N LYS A 35 8.23 8.57 2.13
CA LYS A 35 9.41 8.32 1.28
C LYS A 35 9.53 6.84 0.90
N ALA A 36 9.28 5.93 1.84
CA ALA A 36 9.29 4.50 1.56
C ALA A 36 8.18 4.10 0.57
N PHE A 37 6.99 4.68 0.71
CA PHE A 37 5.86 4.46 -0.20
C PHE A 37 6.19 4.94 -1.61
N LEU A 38 6.70 6.17 -1.75
CA LEU A 38 7.14 6.70 -3.05
C LEU A 38 8.21 5.80 -3.68
N LYS A 39 9.22 5.39 -2.90
CA LYS A 39 10.27 4.49 -3.37
C LYS A 39 9.69 3.17 -3.87
N MET A 40 8.78 2.56 -3.12
CA MET A 40 8.13 1.30 -3.49
C MET A 40 7.34 1.45 -4.80
N VAL A 41 6.56 2.51 -4.96
CA VAL A 41 5.78 2.74 -6.20
C VAL A 41 6.71 2.85 -7.41
N VAL A 42 7.79 3.63 -7.29
CA VAL A 42 8.77 3.80 -8.37
C VAL A 42 9.49 2.48 -8.68
N GLU A 43 9.94 1.75 -7.66
CA GLU A 43 10.67 0.49 -7.86
C GLU A 43 9.79 -0.64 -8.39
N GLN A 44 8.48 -0.59 -8.18
CA GLN A 44 7.54 -1.64 -8.55
C GLN A 44 6.58 -1.21 -9.67
N GLU A 45 6.84 -0.10 -10.36
CA GLU A 45 5.94 0.48 -11.38
C GLU A 45 5.51 -0.56 -12.42
N ASP A 46 6.47 -1.26 -13.05
CA ASP A 46 6.19 -2.27 -14.07
C ASP A 46 5.28 -3.40 -13.56
N GLN A 47 5.49 -3.84 -12.31
CA GLN A 47 4.67 -4.89 -11.70
C GLN A 47 3.25 -4.40 -11.40
N ILE A 48 3.11 -3.16 -10.95
CA ILE A 48 1.81 -2.52 -10.71
C ILE A 48 1.06 -2.35 -12.04
N VAL A 49 1.74 -1.88 -13.09
CA VAL A 49 1.17 -1.73 -14.44
C VAL A 49 0.71 -3.07 -14.99
N GLU A 50 1.53 -4.12 -14.86
CA GLU A 50 1.17 -5.46 -15.32
C GLU A 50 -0.03 -6.03 -14.55
N ALA A 51 -0.07 -5.87 -13.23
CA ALA A 51 -1.20 -6.30 -12.41
C ALA A 51 -2.49 -5.59 -12.83
N LEU A 52 -2.45 -4.27 -13.01
CA LEU A 52 -3.61 -3.49 -13.46
C LEU A 52 -4.08 -3.89 -14.86
N ARG A 53 -3.14 -4.21 -15.76
CA ARG A 53 -3.48 -4.76 -17.08
C ARG A 53 -4.13 -6.13 -16.97
N SER A 54 -3.56 -7.03 -16.16
CA SER A 54 -4.05 -8.40 -15.99
C SER A 54 -5.43 -8.43 -15.34
N ASP A 55 -5.62 -7.67 -14.27
CA ASP A 55 -6.81 -7.75 -13.42
C ASP A 55 -7.97 -6.89 -13.95
N LEU A 56 -7.65 -5.74 -14.55
CA LEU A 56 -8.63 -4.73 -14.95
C LEU A 56 -8.63 -4.41 -16.45
N ALA A 57 -7.78 -5.07 -17.25
CA ALA A 57 -7.55 -4.75 -18.66
C ALA A 57 -7.13 -3.27 -18.89
N LYS A 58 -6.53 -2.62 -17.88
CA LYS A 58 -6.13 -1.21 -17.97
C LYS A 58 -4.89 -1.04 -18.87
N PRO A 59 -4.93 -0.17 -19.90
CA PRO A 59 -3.76 0.09 -20.75
C PRO A 59 -2.61 0.75 -19.98
N PRO A 60 -1.33 0.41 -20.26
CA PRO A 60 -0.17 0.98 -19.54
C PRO A 60 -0.10 2.50 -19.52
N LEU A 61 -0.39 3.16 -20.64
CA LEU A 61 -0.37 4.62 -20.72
C LEU A 61 -1.39 5.25 -19.77
N GLU A 62 -2.58 4.66 -19.65
CA GLU A 62 -3.63 5.18 -18.77
C GLU A 62 -3.32 4.94 -17.29
N THR A 63 -2.53 3.91 -16.98
CA THR A 63 -2.08 3.61 -15.63
C THR A 63 -1.07 4.63 -15.11
N VAL A 64 -0.18 5.15 -15.98
CA VAL A 64 0.93 6.02 -15.56
C VAL A 64 0.60 7.51 -15.68
N VAL A 65 -0.24 7.91 -16.64
CA VAL A 65 -0.44 9.34 -16.96
C VAL A 65 -1.65 9.96 -16.27
N TYR A 66 -2.68 9.17 -15.98
CA TYR A 66 -3.97 9.69 -15.48
C TYR A 66 -4.20 9.47 -13.98
N GLU A 67 -3.26 8.86 -13.26
CA GLU A 67 -3.27 8.61 -11.82
C GLU A 67 -1.90 8.97 -11.23
#